data_AF-A0A958VEY2-F1
#
_entry.id   AF-A0A958VEY2-F1
#
_cell.length_a   1.000
_cell.length_b   1.000
_cell.length_c   1.000
_cell.angle_alpha   90.00
_cell.angle_beta   90.00
_cell.angle_gamma   90.00
#
_symmetry.space_group_name_H-M   'P 1'
#
loop_
_entity.id
_entity.type
_entity.pdbx_description
1 polymer ?
#
loop_
_entity_poly.entity_id
_entity_poly.type
_entity_poly.pdbx_seq_one_letter_code
_entity_poly.pdbx_strand_id
1 'polypeptide(L)'
;MKNILSITFAAIFLFSLNSYSQQPPKKDGWDLLGSRVVNWGIDKDVIAVGPNPGGYTKLKIKVTGGAVNMHRMVVTYGNGEKD
;
A
#
# COMPACT_ATOMS: atom_id res chain seq x y z
N MET A 1 -50.32 21.08 15.63
CA MET A 1 -49.73 19.78 15.21
C MET A 1 -48.89 19.87 13.94
N LYS A 2 -49.32 20.61 12.90
CA LYS A 2 -48.55 20.78 11.63
C LYS A 2 -47.09 21.24 11.81
N ASN A 3 -46.83 22.16 12.75
CA ASN A 3 -45.49 22.74 12.92
C ASN A 3 -44.49 21.78 13.59
N ILE A 4 -44.97 20.91 14.49
CA ILE A 4 -44.14 19.90 15.17
C ILE A 4 -43.69 18.81 14.19
N LEU A 5 -44.58 18.40 13.28
CA LEU A 5 -44.27 17.41 12.24
C LEU A 5 -43.23 17.93 11.24
N SER A 6 -43.22 19.24 10.96
CA SER A 6 -42.24 19.85 10.05
C SER A 6 -40.86 20.01 10.70
N ILE A 7 -40.81 20.26 12.01
CA ILE A 7 -39.56 20.37 12.78
C ILE A 7 -38.89 18.99 12.92
N THR A 8 -39.66 17.94 13.17
CA THR A 8 -39.11 16.56 13.21
C THR A 8 -38.60 16.12 11.85
N PHE A 9 -39.29 16.49 10.76
CA PHE A 9 -38.83 16.20 9.40
C PHE A 9 -37.51 16.93 9.07
N ALA A 10 -37.36 18.19 9.47
CA ALA A 10 -36.13 18.95 9.29
C ALA A 10 -34.96 18.39 10.13
N ALA A 11 -35.23 17.93 11.36
CA ALA A 11 -34.22 17.32 12.23
C ALA A 11 -33.67 16.00 11.67
N ILE A 12 -34.52 15.17 11.06
CA ILE A 12 -34.12 13.91 10.42
C ILE A 12 -33.29 14.20 9.15
N PHE A 13 -33.64 15.24 8.40
CA PHE A 13 -32.91 15.67 7.20
C PHE A 13 -31.52 16.24 7.52
N LEU A 14 -31.35 16.92 8.66
CA LEU A 14 -30.04 17.41 9.11
C LEU A 14 -29.12 16.28 9.62
N PHE A 15 -29.69 15.20 10.14
CA PHE A 15 -28.93 14.04 10.60
C PHE A 15 -28.39 13.17 9.45
N SER A 16 -29.07 13.14 8.30
CA SER A 16 -28.69 12.32 7.14
C SER A 16 -27.58 12.91 6.27
N LEU A 17 -27.21 14.18 6.45
CA LEU A 17 -26.14 14.83 5.67
C LEU A 17 -24.72 14.52 6.17
N ASN A 18 -24.56 13.87 7.33
CA ASN A 18 -23.24 13.59 7.92
C ASN A 18 -22.62 12.25 7.51
N SER A 19 -23.25 11.49 6.59
CA SER A 19 -22.67 10.25 6.06
C SER A 19 -21.63 10.54 4.97
N TYR A 20 -20.61 11.34 5.28
CA TYR A 20 -19.36 11.30 4.53
C TYR A 20 -18.62 10.03 4.95
N SER A 21 -18.86 8.95 4.21
CA SER A 21 -17.98 7.79 4.21
C SER A 21 -16.58 8.28 3.85
N GLN A 22 -15.70 8.41 4.84
CA GLN A 22 -14.28 8.60 4.61
C GLN A 22 -13.77 7.30 4.00
N GLN A 23 -13.85 7.22 2.67
CA GLN A 23 -13.29 6.09 1.95
C GLN A 23 -11.78 6.12 2.25
N PRO A 24 -11.23 5.09 2.92
CA PRO A 24 -9.81 5.06 3.18
C PRO A 24 -9.09 5.16 1.84
N PRO A 25 -7.96 5.89 1.76
CA PRO A 25 -7.23 6.05 0.52
C PRO A 25 -7.02 4.67 -0.10
N LYS A 26 -7.42 4.54 -1.37
CA LYS A 26 -7.29 3.28 -2.10
C LYS A 26 -5.82 2.90 -2.10
N LYS A 27 -5.45 1.91 -1.28
CA LYS A 27 -4.14 1.29 -1.37
C LYS A 27 -4.00 0.78 -2.79
N ASP A 28 -2.96 1.22 -3.48
CA ASP A 28 -2.60 0.87 -4.85
C ASP A 28 -2.17 -0.60 -5.00
N GLY A 29 -2.29 -1.38 -3.92
CA GLY A 29 -2.01 -2.82 -3.87
C GLY A 29 -0.52 -3.13 -3.82
N TRP A 30 0.32 -2.14 -3.53
CA TRP A 30 1.77 -2.30 -3.43
C TRP A 30 2.26 -1.91 -2.04
N ASP A 31 2.95 -2.84 -1.39
CA ASP A 31 3.64 -2.58 -0.13
C ASP A 31 5.13 -2.33 -0.40
N LEU A 32 5.69 -1.30 0.24
CA LEU A 32 7.12 -1.03 0.15
C LEU A 32 7.90 -2.06 0.98
N LEU A 33 8.58 -2.98 0.31
CA LEU A 33 9.38 -4.02 0.97
C LEU A 33 10.75 -3.51 1.45
N GLY A 34 11.30 -2.50 0.78
CA GLY A 34 12.58 -1.89 1.16
C GLY A 34 13.15 -0.99 0.07
N SER A 35 14.28 -0.35 0.38
CA SER A 35 15.00 0.54 -0.53
C SER A 35 16.50 0.51 -0.24
N ARG A 36 17.32 0.69 -1.28
CA ARG A 36 18.77 0.81 -1.21
C ARG A 36 19.25 1.88 -2.18
N VAL A 37 20.30 2.59 -1.77
CA VAL A 37 21.09 3.42 -2.66
C VAL A 37 22.25 2.57 -3.13
N VAL A 38 22.26 2.27 -4.43
CA VAL A 38 23.29 1.43 -5.04
C VAL A 38 24.38 2.31 -5.63
N ASN A 39 25.58 1.75 -5.78
CA ASN A 39 26.66 2.37 -6.54
C ASN A 39 26.99 1.51 -7.77
N TRP A 40 27.87 2.01 -8.66
CA TRP A 40 28.25 1.29 -9.89
C TRP A 40 29.24 0.14 -9.67
N GLY A 41 29.55 -0.20 -8.41
CA GLY A 41 30.41 -1.31 -8.06
C GLY A 41 29.70 -2.67 -8.22
N ILE A 42 30.47 -3.75 -8.10
CA ILE A 42 29.89 -5.09 -8.00
C ILE A 42 29.50 -5.30 -6.53
N ASP A 43 28.28 -4.91 -6.19
CA ASP A 43 27.69 -5.13 -4.87
C ASP A 43 26.55 -6.16 -4.94
N LYS A 44 26.27 -6.74 -3.77
CA LYS A 44 25.10 -7.59 -3.56
C LYS A 44 24.24 -6.92 -2.51
N ASP A 45 23.14 -6.32 -2.94
CA ASP A 45 22.13 -5.80 -2.04
C ASP A 45 21.15 -6.89 -1.57
N VAL A 46 20.73 -6.77 -0.32
CA VAL A 46 19.71 -7.62 0.29
C VAL A 46 18.64 -6.75 0.92
N ILE A 47 17.39 -7.00 0.52
CA ILE A 47 16.19 -6.46 1.16
C ILE A 47 15.59 -7.57 2.02
N ALA A 48 15.65 -7.42 3.34
CA ALA A 48 14.99 -8.32 4.26
C ALA A 48 13.48 -8.01 4.29
N VAL A 49 12.66 -9.02 4.00
CA VAL A 49 11.20 -8.88 3.95
C VAL A 49 10.60 -9.56 5.17
N GLY A 50 9.77 -8.83 5.92
CA GLY A 50 9.05 -9.36 7.06
C GLY A 50 7.92 -10.32 6.66
N PRO A 51 7.38 -11.11 7.61
CA PRO A 51 6.24 -11.98 7.35
C PRO A 51 5.02 -11.16 6.94
N ASN A 52 4.31 -11.63 5.91
CA ASN A 52 3.04 -11.06 5.48
C ASN A 52 1.99 -12.19 5.38
N PRO A 53 0.87 -12.13 6.11
CA PRO A 53 -0.22 -13.10 5.96
C PRO A 53 -0.69 -13.17 4.51
N GLY A 54 -0.60 -14.36 3.90
CA GLY A 54 -0.94 -14.57 2.48
C GLY A 54 0.22 -14.33 1.49
N GLY A 55 1.35 -13.80 1.95
CA GLY A 55 2.56 -13.61 1.16
C GLY A 55 2.46 -12.51 0.09
N TYR A 56 3.55 -12.34 -0.65
CA TYR A 56 3.60 -11.45 -1.81
C TYR A 56 3.64 -12.29 -3.08
N THR A 57 2.82 -11.94 -4.06
CA THR A 57 2.72 -12.68 -5.34
C THR A 57 3.37 -11.95 -6.50
N LYS A 58 3.79 -10.70 -6.30
CA LYS A 58 4.41 -9.85 -7.32
C LYS A 58 5.48 -8.98 -6.69
N LEU A 59 6.57 -8.77 -7.43
CA LEU A 59 7.63 -7.83 -7.08
C LEU A 59 7.72 -6.73 -8.13
N LYS A 60 7.95 -5.51 -7.67
CA LYS A 60 8.16 -4.34 -8.53
C LYS A 60 9.42 -3.61 -8.07
N ILE A 61 10.34 -3.38 -9.00
CA ILE A 61 11.50 -2.53 -8.77
C ILE A 61 11.20 -1.14 -9.31
N LYS A 62 11.34 -0.11 -8.47
CA LYS A 62 11.25 1.29 -8.86
C LYS A 62 12.64 1.92 -8.75
N VAL A 63 13.20 2.31 -9.88
CA VAL A 63 14.50 3.00 -9.94
C VAL A 63 14.27 4.51 -9.97
N THR A 64 15.03 5.24 -9.17
CA THR A 64 14.99 6.71 -9.10
C THR A 64 16.40 7.27 -9.03
N GLY A 65 16.62 8.49 -9.54
CA GLY A 65 17.91 9.17 -9.43
C GLY A 65 18.99 8.73 -10.43
N GLY A 66 18.69 7.78 -11.32
CA GLY A 66 19.60 7.30 -12.34
C GLY A 66 19.14 5.98 -12.96
N ALA A 67 20.05 5.32 -13.67
CA ALA A 67 19.85 3.96 -14.15
C ALA A 67 20.53 2.95 -13.23
N VAL A 68 19.99 1.73 -13.17
CA VAL A 68 20.60 0.60 -12.47
C VAL A 68 20.92 -0.48 -13.50
N ASN A 69 22.15 -0.99 -13.47
CA ASN A 69 22.54 -2.17 -14.23
C ASN A 69 22.45 -3.40 -13.33
N MET A 70 21.31 -4.09 -13.37
CA MET A 70 21.07 -5.27 -12.53
C MET A 70 21.42 -6.55 -13.30
N HIS A 71 22.46 -7.25 -12.83
CA HIS A 71 22.90 -8.50 -13.45
C HIS A 71 22.07 -9.72 -13.03
N ARG A 72 21.62 -9.77 -11.77
CA ARG A 72 20.89 -10.92 -11.23
C ARG A 72 19.99 -10.50 -10.07
N MET A 73 18.74 -10.94 -10.10
CA MET A 73 17.80 -10.87 -8.99
C MET A 73 17.54 -12.30 -8.51
N VAL A 74 17.53 -12.52 -7.20
CA VAL A 74 17.14 -13.80 -6.59
C VAL A 74 16.17 -13.53 -5.46
N VAL A 75 15.06 -14.24 -5.45
CA VAL A 75 14.13 -14.27 -4.33
C VAL A 75 14.53 -15.44 -3.45
N THR A 76 14.66 -15.21 -2.15
CA THR A 76 14.89 -16.30 -1.18
C THR A 76 13.73 -16.32 -0.20
N TYR A 77 12.98 -17.42 -0.20
CA TYR A 77 11.84 -17.60 0.68
C TYR A 77 12.28 -17.97 2.10
N GLY A 78 11.36 -17.88 3.07
CA GLY A 78 11.67 -18.20 4.48
C GLY A 78 12.11 -19.65 4.71
N ASN A 79 11.77 -20.57 3.80
CA ASN A 79 12.20 -21.97 3.80
C ASN A 79 13.59 -22.17 3.14
N GLY A 80 14.22 -21.12 2.59
CA GLY A 80 15.51 -21.17 1.92
C GLY A 80 15.48 -21.50 0.42
N GLU A 81 14.30 -21.78 -0.13
CA GLU A 81 14.10 -21.98 -1.58
C GLU A 81 14.37 -20.67 -2.35
N LYS A 82 14.78 -20.80 -3.61
CA LYS A 82 15.23 -19.68 -4.43
C LYS A 82 14.64 -19.71 -5.84
N ASP A 83 14.17 -18.54 -6.27
CA ASP A 83 13.78 -18.21 -7.65
C ASP A 83 14.70 -17.12 -8.23
#